data_AF-A0AAI8YXC9-F1
#
_entry.id   AF-A0AAI8YXC9-F1
#
_cell.length_a   1.000
_cell.length_b   1.000
_cell.length_c   1.000
_cell.angle_alpha   90.00
_cell.angle_beta   90.00
_cell.angle_gamma   90.00
#
_symmetry.space_group_name_H-M   'P 1'
#
loop_
_entity.id
_entity.type
_entity.pdbx_description
1 polymer ?
#
loop_
_entity_poly.entity_id
_entity_poly.type
_entity_poly.pdbx_seq_one_letter_code
_entity_poly.pdbx_strand_id
1 'polypeptide(L)'
;MQQPSPSEETNNLLARLSTRPGVQGTLILSRDTGVIVRSSGLATDEEDGDGEPAPPGSSHGQANGTDGEIKKKGTRKAKEVARLVWKFVQSAGEMVEELNGATDESKLLRVRTKRNEMVIVPDAKFLLVVLHDTPPA
;
A
#
# COMPACT_ATOMS: atom_id res chain seq x y z
N MET A 1 -13.12 -6.76 24.01
CA MET A 1 -13.35 -6.76 22.54
C MET A 1 -12.03 -7.11 21.88
N GLN A 2 -11.87 -8.35 21.44
CA GLN A 2 -10.60 -8.88 20.95
C GLN A 2 -10.48 -8.55 19.46
N GLN A 3 -9.51 -7.70 19.13
CA GLN A 3 -9.15 -7.35 17.77
C GLN A 3 -8.80 -8.65 17.02
N PRO A 4 -9.41 -8.97 15.86
CA PRO A 4 -9.06 -10.20 15.14
C PRO A 4 -7.61 -10.09 14.70
N SER A 5 -6.74 -10.93 15.28
CA SER A 5 -5.33 -11.00 14.92
C SER A 5 -5.21 -11.37 13.43
N PRO A 6 -4.61 -10.52 12.58
CA PRO A 6 -4.43 -10.83 11.17
C PRO A 6 -3.62 -12.11 11.01
N SER A 7 -4.13 -13.05 10.20
CA SER A 7 -3.56 -14.38 10.02
C SER A 7 -2.15 -14.31 9.41
N GLU A 8 -1.31 -15.29 9.74
CA GLU A 8 0.05 -15.44 9.18
C GLU A 8 0.07 -15.46 7.64
N GLU A 9 -0.98 -16.00 7.04
CA GLU A 9 -1.23 -16.01 5.59
C GLU A 9 -1.25 -14.59 4.99
N THR A 10 -1.84 -13.64 5.71
CA THR A 10 -1.94 -12.24 5.29
C THR A 10 -0.55 -11.60 5.19
N ASN A 11 0.33 -11.95 6.11
CA ASN A 11 1.71 -11.46 6.18
C ASN A 11 2.51 -11.99 5.00
N ASN A 12 2.38 -13.30 4.75
CA ASN A 12 3.05 -13.97 3.66
C ASN A 12 2.57 -13.44 2.30
N LEU A 13 1.28 -13.10 2.16
CA LEU A 13 0.77 -12.46 0.95
C LEU A 13 1.40 -11.08 0.72
N LEU A 14 1.45 -10.23 1.75
CA LEU A 14 2.07 -8.91 1.62
C LEU A 14 3.56 -8.98 1.31
N ALA A 15 4.29 -9.89 1.97
CA ALA A 15 5.70 -10.13 1.67
C ALA A 15 5.88 -10.49 0.20
N ARG A 16 5.09 -11.44 -0.32
CA ARG A 16 5.14 -11.86 -1.73
C ARG A 16 4.74 -10.75 -2.71
N LEU A 17 3.79 -9.89 -2.35
CA LEU A 17 3.37 -8.76 -3.19
C LEU A 17 4.44 -7.67 -3.21
N SER A 18 5.07 -7.39 -2.07
CA SER A 18 6.13 -6.37 -1.97
C SER A 18 7.38 -6.73 -2.77
N THR A 19 7.65 -8.02 -2.99
CA THR A 19 8.78 -8.48 -3.80
C THR A 19 8.51 -8.45 -5.31
N ARG A 20 7.28 -8.17 -5.75
CA ARG A 20 6.97 -8.14 -7.18
C ARG A 20 7.58 -6.91 -7.84
N PRO A 21 8.20 -7.04 -9.03
CA PRO A 21 8.73 -5.90 -9.77
C PRO A 21 7.66 -4.84 -10.01
N GLY A 22 8.00 -3.58 -9.74
CA GLY A 22 7.12 -2.43 -9.92
C GLY A 22 6.14 -2.19 -8.77
N VAL A 23 6.04 -3.05 -7.76
CA VAL A 23 5.20 -2.74 -6.58
C VAL A 23 5.91 -1.71 -5.70
N GLN A 24 5.25 -0.56 -5.50
CA GLN A 24 5.74 0.53 -4.65
C GLN A 24 5.32 0.36 -3.19
N GLY A 25 4.11 -0.18 -2.97
CA GLY A 25 3.59 -0.37 -1.63
C GLY A 25 2.27 -1.14 -1.61
N THR A 26 1.96 -1.70 -0.45
CA THR A 26 0.77 -2.52 -0.22
C THR A 26 0.09 -2.10 1.07
N LEU A 27 -1.24 -2.04 1.07
CA LEU A 27 -2.05 -1.78 2.26
C LEU A 27 -3.13 -2.86 2.41
N ILE A 28 -3.44 -3.18 3.65
CA ILE A 28 -4.66 -3.88 4.02
C ILE A 28 -5.42 -2.95 4.94
N LEU A 29 -6.63 -2.61 4.53
CA LEU A 29 -7.52 -1.74 5.28
C LEU A 29 -8.72 -2.55 5.78
N SER A 30 -9.27 -2.18 6.92
CA SER A 30 -10.63 -2.61 7.30
C SER A 30 -11.62 -2.06 6.28
N ARG A 31 -12.51 -2.90 5.75
CA ARG A 31 -13.55 -2.46 4.79
C ARG A 31 -14.48 -1.42 5.41
N ASP A 32 -14.91 -1.66 6.64
CA ASP A 32 -15.92 -0.83 7.31
C ASP A 32 -15.38 0.53 7.75
N THR A 33 -14.12 0.57 8.19
CA THR A 33 -13.56 1.77 8.85
C THR A 33 -12.43 2.45 8.07
N GLY A 34 -11.84 1.77 7.09
CA GLY A 34 -10.66 2.26 6.37
C GLY A 34 -9.36 2.26 7.20
N VAL A 35 -9.40 1.74 8.42
CA VAL A 35 -8.21 1.66 9.30
C VAL A 35 -7.16 0.74 8.70
N ILE A 36 -5.90 1.16 8.75
CA ILE A 36 -4.77 0.35 8.31
C ILE A 36 -4.61 -0.83 9.26
N VAL A 37 -4.81 -2.04 8.73
CA VAL A 37 -4.48 -3.30 9.41
C VAL A 37 -3.01 -3.62 9.18
N ARG A 38 -2.51 -3.42 7.95
CA ARG A 38 -1.12 -3.64 7.57
C ARG A 38 -0.67 -2.72 6.44
N SER A 39 0.61 -2.37 6.44
CA SER A 39 1.26 -1.61 5.38
C SER A 39 2.66 -2.14 5.10
N SER A 40 3.11 -2.01 3.85
CA SER A 40 4.51 -2.22 3.44
C SER A 40 4.86 -1.25 2.32
N GLY A 41 6.10 -0.76 2.29
CA GLY A 41 6.60 0.15 1.24
C GLY A 41 6.07 1.59 1.29
N LEU A 42 5.35 1.96 2.36
CA LEU A 42 4.79 3.30 2.57
C LEU A 42 5.21 3.83 3.95
N ALA A 43 5.47 5.13 4.05
CA ALA A 43 5.86 5.76 5.32
C ALA A 43 4.70 5.77 6.31
N THR A 44 4.94 5.29 7.53
CA THR A 44 4.01 5.37 8.66
C THR A 44 4.45 6.51 9.58
N ASP A 45 3.50 7.17 10.26
CA ASP A 45 3.79 8.30 11.17
C ASP A 45 4.72 7.90 12.34
N GLU A 46 4.95 6.60 12.56
CA GLU A 46 5.91 6.05 13.54
C GLU A 46 7.38 6.11 13.08
N GLU A 47 7.65 6.29 11.79
CA GLU A 47 9.01 6.46 11.24
C GLU A 47 9.51 7.93 11.31
N ASP A 48 8.64 8.87 11.72
CA ASP A 48 8.94 10.31 11.84
C ASP A 48 9.39 10.72 13.28
N GLY A 49 9.60 9.76 14.20
CA GLY A 49 10.07 10.00 15.57
C GLY A 49 11.56 9.74 15.78
N ASP A 50 12.37 10.80 15.82
CA ASP A 50 13.72 10.90 16.41
C ASP A 50 14.61 9.63 16.41
N GLY A 51 14.99 9.18 15.21
CA GLY A 51 16.07 8.20 15.02
C GLY A 51 17.45 8.86 15.06
N GLU A 52 18.09 8.81 16.23
CA GLU A 52 19.48 9.22 16.52
C GLU A 52 20.50 8.68 15.48
N PRO A 53 21.48 9.49 15.01
CA PRO A 53 22.47 9.03 14.04
C PRO A 53 23.47 8.07 14.71
N ALA A 54 23.50 6.81 14.26
CA ALA A 54 24.51 5.84 14.67
C ALA A 54 25.93 6.29 14.25
N PRO A 55 26.99 6.01 15.05
CA PRO A 55 28.34 6.54 14.82
C PRO A 55 29.06 5.85 13.64
N PRO A 56 29.99 6.54 12.96
CA PRO A 56 30.77 5.98 11.85
C PRO A 56 31.99 5.22 12.38
N GLY A 57 32.03 3.90 12.17
CA GLY A 57 33.20 3.05 12.38
C GLY A 57 33.80 2.59 11.05
N SER A 58 35.08 2.90 10.84
CA SER A 58 35.98 2.60 9.71
C SER A 58 36.12 1.08 9.44
N SER A 59 36.48 0.53 8.26
CA SER A 59 37.48 0.94 7.28
C SER A 59 37.45 0.07 5.99
N HIS A 60 37.91 0.65 4.87
CA HIS A 60 38.60 0.05 3.71
C HIS A 60 37.83 -0.71 2.61
N GLY A 61 37.69 -0.04 1.46
CA GLY A 61 37.39 -0.64 0.16
C GLY A 61 37.06 0.42 -0.90
N GLN A 62 38.09 1.04 -1.49
CA GLN A 62 37.97 2.05 -2.54
C GLN A 62 37.78 1.38 -3.91
N ALA A 63 36.62 1.55 -4.54
CA ALA A 63 36.46 1.38 -5.99
C ALA A 63 35.26 2.20 -6.51
N ASN A 64 35.56 2.96 -7.56
CA ASN A 64 34.72 3.87 -8.34
C ASN A 64 33.56 3.14 -9.04
N GLY A 65 32.37 3.76 -9.12
CA GLY A 65 31.34 3.33 -10.07
C GLY A 65 29.90 3.66 -9.71
N THR A 66 29.44 4.83 -10.19
CA THR A 66 28.05 5.13 -10.60
C THR A 66 26.92 4.81 -9.62
N ASP A 67 26.55 5.85 -8.88
CA ASP A 67 25.17 6.27 -8.53
C ASP A 67 24.13 5.13 -8.55
N GLY A 68 24.25 4.24 -7.55
CA GLY A 68 23.20 3.32 -7.18
C GLY A 68 22.07 4.11 -6.55
N GLU A 69 21.19 4.65 -7.40
CA GLU A 69 19.93 5.26 -7.01
C GLU A 69 19.15 4.22 -6.19
N ILE A 70 19.27 4.29 -4.86
CA ILE A 70 18.42 3.57 -3.93
C ILE A 70 17.01 4.06 -4.25
N LYS A 71 16.29 3.25 -5.04
CA LYS A 71 14.90 3.49 -5.45
C LYS A 71 14.15 4.05 -4.25
N LYS A 72 13.74 5.33 -4.35
CA LYS A 72 13.00 6.02 -3.30
C LYS A 72 11.77 5.18 -2.93
N LYS A 73 11.89 4.41 -1.84
CA LYS A 73 10.79 3.75 -1.12
C LYS A 73 9.70 4.81 -0.94
N GLY A 74 8.49 4.51 -1.40
CA GLY A 74 7.49 5.51 -1.78
C GLY A 74 7.28 6.61 -0.73
N THR A 75 7.43 7.88 -1.15
CA THR A 75 7.23 9.09 -0.34
C THR A 75 5.79 9.32 0.13
N ARG A 76 4.88 8.36 -0.07
CA ARG A 76 3.46 8.52 0.25
C ARG A 76 3.21 8.07 1.68
N LYS A 77 2.54 8.92 2.47
CA LYS A 77 2.09 8.58 3.81
C LYS A 77 0.97 7.54 3.73
N ALA A 78 1.17 6.40 4.40
CA ALA A 78 0.24 5.27 4.36
C ALA A 78 -1.18 5.70 4.79
N LYS A 79 -1.27 6.54 5.82
CA LYS A 79 -2.52 7.07 6.39
C LYS A 79 -3.32 7.90 5.38
N GLU A 80 -2.65 8.74 4.61
CA GLU A 80 -3.31 9.57 3.60
C GLU A 80 -3.84 8.70 2.46
N VAL A 81 -3.03 7.74 1.98
CA VAL A 81 -3.44 6.79 0.94
C VAL A 81 -4.63 5.98 1.41
N ALA A 82 -4.60 5.45 2.63
CA ALA A 82 -5.69 4.67 3.21
C ALA A 82 -7.01 5.46 3.24
N ARG A 83 -6.97 6.70 3.74
CA ARG A 83 -8.15 7.57 3.80
C ARG A 83 -8.75 7.84 2.42
N LEU A 84 -7.91 8.15 1.43
CA LEU A 84 -8.35 8.45 0.06
C LEU A 84 -8.93 7.22 -0.63
N VAL A 85 -8.26 6.08 -0.50
CA VAL A 85 -8.72 4.80 -1.07
C VAL A 85 -10.06 4.40 -0.47
N TRP A 86 -10.19 4.43 0.85
CA TRP A 86 -11.43 4.05 1.51
C TRP A 86 -12.60 4.92 1.05
N LYS A 87 -12.41 6.25 1.00
CA LYS A 87 -13.43 7.17 0.47
C LYS A 87 -13.81 6.85 -0.97
N PHE A 88 -12.83 6.58 -1.83
CA PHE A 88 -13.09 6.21 -3.23
C PHE A 88 -13.88 4.91 -3.36
N VAL A 89 -13.56 3.89 -2.55
CA VAL A 89 -14.30 2.62 -2.54
C VAL A 89 -15.75 2.81 -2.10
N GLN A 90 -16.02 3.67 -1.11
CA GLN A 90 -17.39 3.99 -0.71
C GLN A 90 -18.18 4.62 -1.87
N SER A 91 -17.63 5.65 -2.51
CA SER A 91 -18.29 6.31 -3.64
C SER A 91 -18.46 5.38 -4.85
N ALA A 92 -17.50 4.49 -5.11
CA ALA A 92 -17.63 3.47 -6.15
C ALA A 92 -18.73 2.45 -5.80
N GLY A 93 -18.87 2.08 -4.52
CA GLY A 93 -19.93 1.22 -4.02
C GLY A 93 -21.32 1.84 -4.22
N GLU A 94 -21.50 3.10 -3.82
CA GLU A 94 -22.73 3.87 -4.04
C GLU A 94 -23.11 3.90 -5.53
N MET A 95 -22.14 4.18 -6.41
CA MET A 95 -22.36 4.17 -7.86
C MET A 95 -22.81 2.79 -8.38
N VAL A 96 -22.19 1.70 -7.91
CA VAL A 96 -22.57 0.34 -8.31
C VAL A 96 -23.98 0.00 -7.83
N GLU A 97 -24.32 0.37 -6.60
CA GLU A 97 -25.65 0.18 -6.03
C GLU A 97 -26.72 0.98 -6.81
N GLU A 98 -26.45 2.23 -7.17
CA GLU A 98 -27.36 3.05 -7.97
C GLU A 98 -27.58 2.48 -9.39
N LEU A 99 -26.55 1.86 -9.97
CA LEU A 99 -26.62 1.30 -11.32
C LEU A 99 -27.32 -0.06 -11.37
N ASN A 100 -27.01 -0.95 -10.42
CA ASN A 100 -27.34 -2.38 -10.50
C ASN A 100 -28.14 -2.90 -9.29
N GLY A 101 -28.44 -2.03 -8.32
CA GLY A 101 -29.18 -2.36 -7.10
C GLY A 101 -28.30 -2.90 -5.97
N ALA A 102 -28.89 -3.03 -4.77
CA ALA A 102 -28.19 -3.35 -3.52
C ALA A 102 -27.52 -4.73 -3.45
N THR A 103 -27.75 -5.60 -4.44
CA THR A 103 -27.13 -6.93 -4.49
C THR A 103 -25.84 -6.97 -5.29
N ASP A 104 -25.56 -5.93 -6.08
CA ASP A 104 -24.31 -5.84 -6.83
C ASP A 104 -23.21 -5.15 -6.00
N GLU A 105 -21.97 -5.59 -6.17
CA GLU A 105 -20.84 -5.01 -5.46
C GLU A 105 -19.56 -5.04 -6.30
N SER A 106 -18.71 -4.03 -6.08
CA SER A 106 -17.40 -3.99 -6.76
C SER A 106 -16.48 -5.11 -6.26
N LYS A 107 -15.97 -5.93 -7.18
CA LYS A 107 -15.00 -7.01 -6.90
C LYS A 107 -13.55 -6.62 -7.19
N LEU A 108 -13.34 -5.66 -8.08
CA LEU A 108 -12.03 -5.17 -8.47
C LEU A 108 -12.16 -3.72 -8.93
N LEU A 109 -11.37 -2.83 -8.33
CA LEU A 109 -11.23 -1.45 -8.77
C LEU A 109 -9.77 -1.22 -9.15
N ARG A 110 -9.56 -0.63 -10.33
CA ARG A 110 -8.22 -0.40 -10.86
C ARG A 110 -8.13 1.00 -11.43
N VAL A 111 -7.23 1.80 -10.87
CA VAL A 111 -7.03 3.19 -11.28
C VAL A 111 -5.61 3.33 -11.81
N ARG A 112 -5.47 3.41 -13.13
CA ARG A 112 -4.19 3.67 -13.79
C ARG A 112 -4.05 5.17 -14.06
N THR A 113 -2.99 5.76 -13.53
CA THR A 113 -2.56 7.12 -13.83
C THR A 113 -1.30 7.09 -14.71
N LYS A 114 -0.87 8.26 -15.18
CA LYS A 114 0.40 8.41 -15.89
C LYS A 114 1.63 7.97 -15.08
N ARG A 115 1.54 8.01 -13.75
CA ARG A 115 2.69 7.77 -12.85
C ARG A 115 2.64 6.42 -12.16
N ASN A 116 1.45 5.91 -11.91
CA ASN A 116 1.23 4.73 -11.09
C ASN A 116 -0.13 4.12 -11.40
N GLU A 117 -0.32 2.90 -10.95
CA GLU A 117 -1.57 2.20 -11.01
C GLU A 117 -1.88 1.64 -9.61
N MET A 118 -3.15 1.78 -9.23
CA MET A 118 -3.67 1.34 -7.95
C MET A 118 -4.67 0.23 -8.21
N VAL A 119 -4.40 -0.93 -7.63
CA VAL A 119 -5.27 -2.10 -7.67
C VAL A 119 -5.90 -2.24 -6.29
N ILE A 120 -7.22 -2.22 -6.24
CA ILE A 120 -8.00 -2.34 -5.01
C ILE A 120 -8.94 -3.54 -5.18
N VAL A 121 -8.85 -4.48 -4.25
CA VAL A 121 -9.70 -5.67 -4.21
C VAL A 121 -10.51 -5.62 -2.91
N PRO A 122 -11.80 -5.24 -2.98
CA PRO A 122 -12.71 -5.35 -1.86
C PRO A 122 -12.99 -6.83 -1.55
N ASP A 123 -12.89 -7.19 -0.27
CA ASP A 123 -13.27 -8.49 0.29
C ASP A 123 -14.35 -8.30 1.36
N ALA A 124 -14.86 -9.37 1.96
CA ALA A 124 -15.89 -9.32 2.99
C ALA A 124 -15.50 -8.46 4.20
N LYS A 125 -14.22 -8.47 4.58
CA LYS A 125 -13.72 -7.77 5.79
C LYS A 125 -12.67 -6.71 5.51
N PHE A 126 -11.97 -6.83 4.39
CA PHE A 126 -10.77 -6.06 4.12
C PHE A 126 -10.80 -5.43 2.73
N LEU A 127 -9.99 -4.38 2.55
CA LEU A 127 -9.62 -3.85 1.24
C LEU A 127 -8.14 -4.15 1.05
N LEU A 128 -7.82 -4.95 0.04
CA LEU A 128 -6.43 -5.17 -0.37
C LEU A 128 -6.06 -4.11 -1.40
N VAL A 129 -5.00 -3.37 -1.14
CA VAL A 129 -4.56 -2.26 -1.98
C VAL A 129 -3.12 -2.48 -2.39
N VAL A 130 -2.84 -2.38 -3.68
CA VAL A 130 -1.50 -2.45 -4.24
C VAL A 130 -1.25 -1.19 -5.07
N LEU A 131 -0.16 -0.49 -4.77
CA LEU A 131 0.35 0.61 -5.56
C LEU A 131 1.51 0.09 -6.37
N HIS A 132 1.45 0.25 -7.68
CA HIS A 132 2.51 -0.16 -8.57
C HIS A 132 2.87 0.92 -9.60
N ASP A 133 4.10 0.86 -10.08
CA ASP A 133 4.55 1.63 -11.22
C ASP A 133 3.77 1.22 -12.46
N THR A 134 3.52 2.21 -13.30
CA THR A 134 2.93 2.01 -14.61
C THR A 134 4.05 2.08 -15.65
N PRO A 135 4.32 1.02 -16.43
CA PRO A 135 5.25 1.10 -17.55
C PRO A 135 4.82 2.23 -18.51
N PRO A 136 5.78 2.95 -19.12
CA PRO A 136 5.47 3.92 -20.17
C PRO A 136 4.56 3.29 -21.23
N ALA A 137 3.55 4.05 -21.67
CA ALA A 137 2.62 3.62 -22.71
C ALA A 137 3.31 3.52 -24.08
#